data_AF-A0AB39VAZ5-F1
#
_entry.id   AF-A0AB39VAZ5-F1
#
_cell.length_a   1.000
_cell.length_b   1.000
_cell.length_c   1.000
_cell.angle_alpha   90.00
_cell.angle_beta   90.00
_cell.angle_gamma   90.00
#
_symmetry.space_group_name_H-M   'P 1'
#
loop_
_entity.id
_entity.type
_entity.pdbx_description
1 polymer ?
#
loop_
_entity_poly.entity_id
_entity_poly.type
_entity_poly.pdbx_seq_one_letter_code
_entity_poly.pdbx_strand_id
1 'polypeptide(L)'
;MFSLDDTLYEIIDKYPEALDFFIANGFEQLKNKQMLEVMGKNIKLKTALMSKKINQELFVEKLETFLQKDADIDVSLDESKADENSDLIIEGVLPCPIRIPLLEGIKDWVNEQNEKNDYTISYTLKSANLGLDWVVEKVKTGNPDKVSDILLSAGFELFFDKNLMGQYMENGIFETHLENMNKDFCNETIDLRDPKKRYAIMGVVPAIFLINKTSLGDRKAPETWADLLNDEFEDSVALPMADLDLFNALLANLYKDFGMDGIHKLARSYKKSLHPAQMVKARTRTPEAPAVSIIPYFFSQMIDGTGDLEAVWPKDGALLSPIFMITKKSKADKIKPFMDLFMSNEIGTIFSANGKFPSTNPNVDNHLEEHQNFKWIGWNYIYSHDIGKIIRECEDEFNNDVQKSLAQ
;
A
#
# COMPACT_ATOMS: atom_id res chain seq x y z
N MET A 1 -18.81 24.10 -7.54
CA MET A 1 -17.66 24.90 -8.01
C MET A 1 -17.02 25.60 -6.83
N PHE A 2 -15.70 25.42 -6.73
CA PHE A 2 -14.81 26.16 -5.84
C PHE A 2 -14.07 27.22 -6.66
N SER A 3 -13.42 28.16 -5.99
CA SER A 3 -12.60 29.22 -6.57
C SER A 3 -11.15 29.12 -6.10
N LEU A 4 -10.22 29.66 -6.88
CA LEU A 4 -8.83 29.87 -6.45
C LEU A 4 -8.71 30.77 -5.21
N ASP A 5 -9.74 31.59 -4.95
CA ASP A 5 -9.83 32.44 -3.77
C ASP A 5 -10.42 31.76 -2.54
N ASP A 6 -10.98 30.56 -2.68
CA ASP A 6 -11.47 29.77 -1.55
C ASP A 6 -10.28 29.26 -0.74
N THR A 7 -10.47 29.16 0.57
CA THR A 7 -9.50 28.56 1.48
C THR A 7 -9.46 27.06 1.32
N LEU A 8 -8.31 26.43 1.62
CA LEU A 8 -8.21 24.97 1.56
C LEU A 8 -9.26 24.29 2.43
N TYR A 9 -9.58 24.87 3.59
CA TYR A 9 -10.65 24.39 4.46
C TYR A 9 -12.02 24.53 3.81
N GLU A 10 -12.37 25.68 3.21
CA GLU A 10 -13.67 25.84 2.54
C GLU A 10 -13.87 24.85 1.39
N ILE A 11 -12.79 24.53 0.67
CA ILE A 11 -12.84 23.52 -0.40
C ILE A 11 -13.05 22.13 0.20
N ILE A 12 -12.29 21.77 1.25
CA ILE A 12 -12.37 20.44 1.90
C ILE A 12 -13.67 20.26 2.69
N ASP A 13 -14.20 21.31 3.31
CA ASP A 13 -15.48 21.28 4.03
C ASP A 13 -16.65 21.07 3.05
N LYS A 14 -16.52 21.63 1.84
CA LYS A 14 -17.49 21.45 0.75
C LYS A 14 -17.32 20.14 -0.02
N TYR A 15 -16.09 19.62 -0.07
CA TYR A 15 -15.68 18.41 -0.79
C TYR A 15 -14.69 17.63 0.10
N PRO A 16 -15.17 16.84 1.08
CA PRO A 16 -14.29 16.11 2.02
C PRO A 16 -13.21 15.25 1.34
N GLU A 17 -13.55 14.64 0.22
CA GLU A 17 -12.70 13.85 -0.67
C GLU A 17 -11.55 14.65 -1.28
N ALA A 18 -11.69 15.98 -1.42
CA ALA A 18 -10.61 16.85 -1.87
C ALA A 18 -9.41 16.78 -0.93
N LEU A 19 -9.59 16.42 0.34
CA LEU A 19 -8.49 16.24 1.30
C LEU A 19 -7.47 15.22 0.78
N ASP A 20 -7.93 14.09 0.26
CA ASP A 20 -7.06 13.05 -0.29
C ASP A 20 -6.31 13.56 -1.53
N PHE A 21 -7.01 14.28 -2.41
CA PHE A 21 -6.40 14.92 -3.56
C PHE A 21 -5.33 15.94 -3.16
N PHE A 22 -5.60 16.78 -2.16
CA PHE A 22 -4.66 17.77 -1.65
C PHE A 22 -3.43 17.09 -1.04
N ILE A 23 -3.62 16.04 -0.24
CA ILE A 23 -2.53 15.26 0.34
C ILE A 23 -1.67 14.64 -0.77
N ALA A 24 -2.28 13.95 -1.73
CA ALA A 24 -1.59 13.32 -2.87
C ALA A 24 -0.81 14.33 -3.73
N ASN A 25 -1.26 15.59 -3.76
CA ASN A 25 -0.64 16.66 -4.51
C ASN A 25 0.26 17.58 -3.65
N GLY A 26 0.70 17.12 -2.48
CA GLY A 26 1.78 17.72 -1.71
C GLY A 26 1.34 18.65 -0.58
N PHE A 27 0.09 18.56 -0.12
CA PHE A 27 -0.42 19.24 1.07
C PHE A 27 -0.59 18.28 2.26
N GLU A 28 0.39 17.41 2.50
CA GLU A 28 0.37 16.37 3.54
C GLU A 28 0.11 16.90 4.95
N GLN A 29 0.50 18.14 5.26
CA GLN A 29 0.23 18.77 6.54
C GLN A 29 -1.26 18.86 6.89
N LEU A 30 -2.16 18.77 5.90
CA LEU A 30 -3.61 18.76 6.10
C LEU A 30 -4.11 17.45 6.73
N LYS A 31 -3.29 16.38 6.79
CA LYS A 31 -3.61 15.15 7.54
C LYS A 31 -3.84 15.42 9.04
N ASN A 32 -3.16 16.43 9.59
CA ASN A 32 -3.32 16.80 10.98
C ASN A 32 -4.57 17.69 11.13
N LYS A 33 -5.56 17.25 11.93
CA LYS A 33 -6.82 17.99 12.16
C LYS A 33 -6.61 19.42 12.65
N GLN A 34 -5.64 19.67 13.53
CA GLN A 34 -5.34 21.03 14.00
C GLN A 34 -4.76 21.90 12.88
N MET A 35 -3.91 21.32 12.02
CA MET A 35 -3.36 22.04 10.87
C MET A 35 -4.43 22.29 9.79
N LEU A 36 -5.35 21.36 9.57
CA LEU A 36 -6.51 21.58 8.70
C LEU A 36 -7.38 22.74 9.23
N GLU A 37 -7.65 22.78 10.53
CA GLU A 37 -8.45 23.86 11.13
C GLU A 37 -7.74 25.22 11.16
N VAL A 38 -6.42 25.25 11.38
CA VAL A 38 -5.67 26.50 11.54
C VAL A 38 -5.10 27.00 10.21
N MET A 39 -4.37 26.15 9.48
CA MET A 39 -3.82 26.53 8.18
C MET A 39 -4.89 26.50 7.09
N GLY A 40 -5.75 25.47 7.09
CA GLY A 40 -6.75 25.32 6.05
C GLY A 40 -7.71 26.50 5.98
N LYS A 41 -8.12 27.08 7.13
CA LYS A 41 -9.03 28.24 7.19
C LYS A 41 -8.41 29.57 6.80
N ASN A 42 -7.07 29.65 6.78
CA ASN A 42 -6.34 30.91 6.56
C ASN A 42 -5.59 30.96 5.23
N ILE A 43 -5.41 29.82 4.55
CA ILE A 43 -4.66 29.74 3.30
C ILE A 43 -5.63 29.52 2.13
N LYS A 44 -5.65 30.49 1.22
CA LYS A 44 -6.34 30.38 -0.08
C LYS A 44 -5.65 29.38 -0.99
N LEU A 45 -6.41 28.66 -1.81
CA LEU A 45 -5.90 27.70 -2.80
C LEU A 45 -4.82 28.32 -3.67
N LYS A 46 -5.05 29.52 -4.22
CA LYS A 46 -4.08 30.26 -5.02
C LYS A 46 -2.75 30.45 -4.31
N THR A 47 -2.78 30.90 -3.06
CA THR A 47 -1.59 31.14 -2.24
C THR A 47 -0.85 29.84 -1.96
N ALA A 48 -1.60 28.78 -1.68
CA ALA A 48 -1.06 27.45 -1.44
C ALA A 48 -0.31 26.91 -2.67
N LEU A 49 -0.91 27.02 -3.86
CA LEU A 49 -0.33 26.56 -5.13
C LEU A 49 0.89 27.39 -5.52
N MET A 50 0.84 28.73 -5.35
CA MET A 50 1.98 29.60 -5.61
C MET A 50 3.17 29.27 -4.71
N SER A 51 2.94 29.01 -3.41
CA SER A 51 4.01 28.68 -2.46
C SER A 51 4.78 27.40 -2.84
N LYS A 52 4.09 26.46 -3.48
CA LYS A 52 4.64 25.18 -3.94
C LYS A 52 5.02 25.15 -5.42
N LYS A 53 4.95 26.29 -6.11
CA LYS A 53 5.23 26.42 -7.57
C LYS A 53 4.42 25.44 -8.42
N ILE A 54 3.18 25.18 -8.03
CA ILE A 54 2.26 24.30 -8.74
C ILE A 54 1.51 25.14 -9.79
N ASN A 55 1.36 24.61 -11.01
CA ASN A 55 0.58 25.27 -12.06
C ASN A 55 -0.90 25.30 -11.66
N GLN A 56 -1.47 26.51 -11.56
CA GLN A 56 -2.83 26.72 -11.04
C GLN A 56 -3.91 26.15 -11.95
N GLU A 57 -3.79 26.38 -13.26
CA GLU A 57 -4.76 25.92 -14.25
C GLU A 57 -4.81 24.40 -14.28
N LEU A 58 -3.66 23.74 -14.36
CA LEU A 58 -3.57 22.28 -14.38
C LEU A 58 -4.02 21.64 -13.05
N PHE A 59 -3.78 22.31 -11.92
CA PHE A 59 -4.22 21.80 -10.62
C PHE A 59 -5.74 21.90 -10.48
N VAL A 60 -6.33 23.04 -10.88
CA VAL A 60 -7.79 23.23 -10.87
C VAL A 60 -8.44 22.23 -11.80
N GLU A 61 -7.95 22.05 -13.03
CA GLU A 61 -8.48 21.06 -13.97
C GLU A 61 -8.43 19.63 -13.39
N LYS A 62 -7.33 19.25 -12.74
CA LYS A 62 -7.20 17.93 -12.09
C LYS A 62 -8.11 17.78 -10.88
N LEU A 63 -8.24 18.81 -10.05
CA LEU A 63 -9.14 18.81 -8.90
C LEU A 63 -10.60 18.79 -9.36
N GLU A 64 -10.96 19.55 -10.38
CA GLU A 64 -12.29 19.53 -10.98
C GLU A 64 -12.59 18.19 -11.63
N THR A 65 -11.63 17.56 -12.32
CA THR A 65 -11.81 16.21 -12.88
C THR A 65 -11.97 15.15 -11.78
N PHE A 66 -11.21 15.28 -10.70
CA PHE A 66 -11.33 14.44 -9.50
C PHE A 66 -12.71 14.61 -8.85
N LEU A 67 -13.13 15.86 -8.62
CA LEU A 67 -14.41 16.21 -8.01
C LEU A 67 -15.62 16.01 -8.94
N GLN A 68 -15.45 16.02 -10.27
CA GLN A 68 -16.53 15.68 -11.21
C GLN A 68 -16.73 14.18 -11.29
N LYS A 69 -15.66 13.39 -11.18
CA LYS A 69 -15.80 11.95 -10.94
C LYS A 69 -16.50 11.71 -9.61
N ASP A 70 -16.10 12.41 -8.53
CA ASP A 70 -16.73 12.24 -7.22
C ASP A 70 -18.15 12.83 -7.13
N ALA A 71 -18.53 13.93 -7.80
CA ALA A 71 -19.86 14.55 -7.65
C ALA A 71 -21.01 13.75 -8.30
N ASP A 72 -20.74 12.96 -9.34
CA ASP A 72 -21.70 11.97 -9.87
C ASP A 72 -21.72 10.68 -9.02
N ILE A 73 -20.74 10.53 -8.14
CA ILE A 73 -20.45 9.33 -7.33
C ILE A 73 -20.93 9.49 -5.87
N ASP A 74 -20.81 10.67 -5.26
CA ASP A 74 -21.03 10.98 -3.83
C ASP A 74 -22.50 10.94 -3.41
N VAL A 75 -23.44 11.00 -4.37
CA VAL A 75 -24.86 10.75 -4.09
C VAL A 75 -25.17 9.24 -4.03
N SER A 76 -24.24 8.36 -4.42
CA SER A 76 -24.49 6.92 -4.52
C SER A 76 -23.45 6.03 -3.83
N LEU A 77 -22.22 6.46 -3.61
CA LEU A 77 -21.14 5.74 -2.94
C LEU A 77 -20.98 6.28 -1.51
N ASP A 78 -22.05 6.21 -0.73
CA ASP A 78 -21.95 6.22 0.73
C ASP A 78 -20.87 5.16 1.07
N GLU A 79 -19.85 5.52 1.85
CA GLU A 79 -19.01 4.53 2.53
C GLU A 79 -19.97 3.73 3.42
N SER A 80 -20.59 2.68 2.87
CA SER A 80 -21.64 1.96 3.57
C SER A 80 -21.05 1.52 4.90
N LYS A 81 -21.53 2.07 6.00
CA LYS A 81 -21.20 1.54 7.32
C LYS A 81 -21.73 0.13 7.30
N ALA A 82 -20.84 -0.86 7.34
CA ALA A 82 -21.24 -2.24 7.39
C ALA A 82 -22.31 -2.37 8.50
N ASP A 83 -23.51 -2.80 8.11
CA ASP A 83 -24.52 -3.12 9.10
C ASP A 83 -24.01 -4.36 9.82
N GLU A 84 -23.63 -4.20 11.10
CA GLU A 84 -23.11 -5.30 11.93
C GLU A 84 -24.09 -6.49 12.03
N ASN A 85 -25.36 -6.29 11.66
CA ASN A 85 -26.38 -7.33 11.60
C ASN A 85 -26.44 -8.06 10.24
N SER A 86 -25.58 -7.72 9.29
CA SER A 86 -25.53 -8.40 7.99
C SER A 86 -25.06 -9.84 8.13
N ASP A 87 -25.62 -10.73 7.31
CA ASP A 87 -25.18 -12.12 7.27
C ASP A 87 -23.74 -12.30 6.80
N LEU A 88 -23.25 -11.39 5.95
CA LEU A 88 -21.88 -11.37 5.47
C LEU A 88 -21.30 -9.95 5.54
N ILE A 89 -20.17 -9.82 6.23
CA ILE A 89 -19.47 -8.55 6.43
C ILE A 89 -18.11 -8.59 5.75
N ILE A 90 -17.87 -7.64 4.84
CA ILE A 90 -16.61 -7.47 4.10
C ILE A 90 -15.91 -6.21 4.59
N GLU A 91 -14.71 -6.33 5.14
CA GLU A 91 -13.97 -5.18 5.66
C GLU A 91 -12.56 -5.15 5.11
N GLY A 92 -11.92 -3.98 5.17
CA GLY A 92 -10.52 -3.89 4.80
C GLY A 92 -10.09 -2.54 4.26
N VAL A 93 -8.89 -2.56 3.68
CA VAL A 93 -8.31 -1.43 2.99
C VAL A 93 -7.89 -1.80 1.58
N LEU A 94 -7.97 -0.82 0.68
CA LEU A 94 -7.58 -0.93 -0.71
C LEU A 94 -6.46 0.07 -1.04
N PRO A 95 -5.50 -0.29 -1.92
CA PRO A 95 -4.52 0.67 -2.42
C PRO A 95 -5.21 1.82 -3.17
N CYS A 96 -4.82 3.06 -2.87
CA CYS A 96 -5.47 4.26 -3.41
C CYS A 96 -5.65 4.26 -4.94
N PRO A 97 -4.66 3.81 -5.76
CA PRO A 97 -4.78 3.88 -7.22
C PRO A 97 -5.87 2.98 -7.82
N ILE A 98 -6.27 1.92 -7.13
CA ILE A 98 -7.27 0.95 -7.59
C ILE A 98 -8.55 0.97 -6.75
N ARG A 99 -8.61 1.82 -5.71
CA ARG A 99 -9.72 1.87 -4.74
C ARG A 99 -11.06 2.16 -5.42
N ILE A 100 -11.17 3.28 -6.13
CA ILE A 100 -12.42 3.73 -6.76
C ILE A 100 -12.99 2.69 -7.74
N PRO A 101 -12.25 2.25 -8.77
CA PRO A 101 -12.79 1.29 -9.73
C PRO A 101 -13.16 -0.05 -9.08
N LEU A 102 -12.45 -0.46 -8.02
CA LEU A 102 -12.77 -1.68 -7.30
C LEU A 102 -14.02 -1.51 -6.41
N LEU A 103 -14.18 -0.36 -5.76
CA LEU A 103 -15.37 -0.05 -4.96
C LEU A 103 -16.64 -0.01 -5.80
N GLU A 104 -16.59 0.56 -7.01
CA GLU A 104 -17.72 0.56 -7.95
C GLU A 104 -18.15 -0.87 -8.27
N GLY A 105 -17.21 -1.73 -8.70
CA GLY A 105 -17.50 -3.13 -9.01
C GLY A 105 -18.01 -3.93 -7.81
N ILE A 106 -17.49 -3.69 -6.61
CA ILE A 106 -17.97 -4.34 -5.37
C ILE A 106 -19.36 -3.85 -5.00
N LYS A 107 -19.64 -2.55 -5.10
CA LYS A 107 -20.94 -1.98 -4.77
C LYS A 107 -22.04 -2.55 -5.66
N ASP A 108 -21.82 -2.54 -6.98
CA ASP A 108 -22.80 -3.05 -7.93
C ASP A 108 -23.06 -4.53 -7.69
N TRP A 109 -22.00 -5.31 -7.44
CA TRP A 109 -22.12 -6.71 -7.08
C TRP A 109 -22.89 -6.92 -5.76
N VAL A 110 -22.60 -6.16 -4.71
CA VAL A 110 -23.29 -6.28 -3.40
C VAL A 110 -24.77 -5.97 -3.55
N ASN A 111 -25.13 -4.91 -4.29
CA ASN A 111 -26.53 -4.57 -4.56
C ASN A 111 -27.25 -5.71 -5.27
N GLU A 112 -26.65 -6.25 -6.34
CA GLU A 112 -27.22 -7.39 -7.05
C GLU A 112 -27.36 -8.64 -6.18
N GLN A 113 -26.38 -8.94 -5.34
CA GLN A 113 -26.44 -10.11 -4.45
C GLN A 113 -27.53 -9.94 -3.38
N ASN A 114 -27.68 -8.74 -2.81
CA ASN A 114 -28.70 -8.45 -1.81
C ASN A 114 -30.13 -8.54 -2.37
N GLU A 115 -30.32 -8.30 -3.67
CA GLU A 115 -31.62 -8.50 -4.34
C GLU A 115 -31.91 -9.98 -4.66
N LYS A 116 -30.87 -10.77 -4.95
CA LYS A 116 -30.99 -12.16 -5.42
C LYS A 116 -31.01 -13.19 -4.28
N ASN A 117 -30.37 -12.89 -3.16
CA ASN A 117 -30.13 -13.83 -2.07
C ASN A 117 -31.11 -13.63 -0.91
N ASP A 118 -31.23 -14.67 -0.07
CA ASP A 118 -32.00 -14.65 1.18
C ASP A 118 -31.17 -14.14 2.38
N TYR A 119 -29.97 -13.64 2.13
CA TYR A 119 -29.03 -13.13 3.12
C TYR A 119 -28.47 -11.79 2.70
N THR A 120 -28.06 -10.98 3.67
CA THR A 120 -27.55 -9.62 3.42
C THR A 120 -26.02 -9.56 3.47
N ILE A 121 -25.47 -8.76 2.57
CA ILE A 121 -24.04 -8.46 2.46
C ILE A 121 -23.86 -6.97 2.71
N SER A 122 -22.91 -6.64 3.58
CA SER A 122 -22.42 -5.26 3.74
C SER A 122 -20.91 -5.22 3.64
N TYR A 123 -20.39 -4.04 3.29
CA TYR A 123 -18.95 -3.85 3.13
C TYR A 123 -18.48 -2.51 3.68
N THR A 124 -17.24 -2.45 4.15
CA THR A 124 -16.54 -1.21 4.51
C THR A 124 -15.09 -1.33 4.06
N LEU A 125 -14.77 -0.72 2.92
CA LEU A 125 -13.45 -0.76 2.30
C LEU A 125 -12.87 0.65 2.22
N LYS A 126 -11.87 0.91 3.06
CA LYS A 126 -11.23 2.23 3.19
C LYS A 126 -9.96 2.33 2.38
N SER A 127 -9.41 3.52 2.27
CA SER A 127 -8.08 3.71 1.72
C SER A 127 -7.01 3.19 2.68
N ALA A 128 -5.97 2.54 2.15
CA ALA A 128 -4.85 2.03 2.94
C ALA A 128 -4.12 3.14 3.73
N ASN A 129 -4.14 4.39 3.25
CA ASN A 129 -3.54 5.53 3.96
C ASN A 129 -4.23 5.88 5.30
N LEU A 130 -5.47 5.41 5.53
CA LEU A 130 -6.22 5.63 6.77
C LEU A 130 -5.88 4.57 7.83
N GLY A 131 -5.10 3.56 7.48
CA GLY A 131 -4.73 2.46 8.37
C GLY A 131 -5.90 1.53 8.72
N LEU A 132 -5.64 0.66 9.70
CA LEU A 132 -6.52 -0.46 10.06
C LEU A 132 -6.92 -0.45 11.53
N ASP A 133 -6.75 0.66 12.25
CA ASP A 133 -7.01 0.74 13.69
C ASP A 133 -8.41 0.22 14.07
N TRP A 134 -9.42 0.57 13.28
CA TRP A 134 -10.80 0.14 13.48
C TRP A 134 -11.02 -1.37 13.30
N VAL A 135 -10.22 -2.04 12.47
CA VAL A 135 -10.19 -3.52 12.36
C VAL A 135 -9.39 -4.10 13.52
N VAL A 136 -8.23 -3.53 13.82
CA VAL A 136 -7.34 -3.96 14.91
C VAL A 136 -8.06 -3.95 16.26
N GLU A 137 -8.89 -2.95 16.54
CA GLU A 137 -9.73 -2.88 17.74
C GLU A 137 -10.69 -4.06 17.86
N LYS A 138 -11.35 -4.45 16.76
CA LYS A 138 -12.24 -5.63 16.71
C LYS A 138 -11.45 -6.92 16.93
N VAL A 139 -10.30 -7.05 16.27
CA VAL A 139 -9.41 -8.22 16.34
C VAL A 139 -8.88 -8.42 17.77
N LYS A 140 -8.47 -7.35 18.45
CA LYS A 140 -7.95 -7.37 19.83
C LYS A 140 -8.97 -7.84 20.87
N THR A 141 -10.26 -7.89 20.54
CA THR A 141 -11.28 -8.41 21.47
C THR A 141 -11.15 -9.91 21.74
N GLY A 142 -10.43 -10.65 20.88
CA GLY A 142 -10.35 -12.12 20.95
C GLY A 142 -11.65 -12.84 20.57
N ASN A 143 -12.69 -12.11 20.12
CA ASN A 143 -13.97 -12.68 19.72
C ASN A 143 -14.06 -12.83 18.19
N PRO A 144 -14.07 -14.06 17.64
CA PRO A 144 -14.20 -14.31 16.19
C PRO A 144 -15.45 -13.70 15.56
N ASP A 145 -16.53 -13.54 16.32
CA ASP A 145 -17.79 -12.97 15.83
C ASP A 145 -17.71 -11.46 15.59
N LYS A 146 -16.74 -10.78 16.21
CA LYS A 146 -16.50 -9.35 16.01
C LYS A 146 -15.61 -9.04 14.80
N VAL A 147 -14.87 -10.03 14.31
CA VAL A 147 -14.05 -9.90 13.09
C VAL A 147 -14.93 -10.10 11.86
N SER A 148 -14.67 -9.36 10.78
CA SER A 148 -15.40 -9.50 9.52
C SER A 148 -15.27 -10.92 8.94
N ASP A 149 -16.21 -11.27 8.06
CA ASP A 149 -16.22 -12.58 7.41
C ASP A 149 -15.24 -12.65 6.25
N ILE A 150 -15.01 -11.50 5.60
CA ILE A 150 -13.96 -11.29 4.60
C ILE A 150 -13.15 -10.09 5.05
N LEU A 151 -11.82 -10.21 5.06
CA LEU A 151 -10.92 -9.12 5.40
C LEU A 151 -9.85 -8.97 4.32
N LEU A 152 -9.73 -7.76 3.76
CA LEU A 152 -8.70 -7.38 2.79
C LEU A 152 -7.72 -6.39 3.40
N SER A 153 -6.42 -6.67 3.31
CA SER A 153 -5.40 -5.72 3.76
C SER A 153 -4.05 -6.02 3.12
N ALA A 154 -3.22 -4.99 2.97
CA ALA A 154 -1.82 -5.17 2.63
C ALA A 154 -0.98 -5.44 3.89
N GLY A 155 0.27 -5.84 3.66
CA GLY A 155 1.30 -5.89 4.70
C GLY A 155 1.22 -7.07 5.65
N PHE A 156 2.21 -7.14 6.55
CA PHE A 156 2.46 -8.29 7.41
C PHE A 156 1.90 -8.14 8.83
N GLU A 157 1.78 -6.91 9.32
CA GLU A 157 1.57 -6.62 10.75
C GLU A 157 0.25 -7.19 11.28
N LEU A 158 -0.86 -6.89 10.61
CA LEU A 158 -2.18 -7.37 11.03
C LEU A 158 -2.26 -8.91 10.99
N PHE A 159 -1.72 -9.52 9.93
CA PHE A 159 -1.95 -10.93 9.60
C PHE A 159 -1.03 -11.92 10.30
N PHE A 160 0.20 -11.51 10.60
CA PHE A 160 1.23 -12.39 11.18
C PHE A 160 1.64 -12.02 12.60
N ASP A 161 0.99 -11.04 13.21
CA ASP A 161 1.05 -10.85 14.65
C ASP A 161 0.13 -11.86 15.36
N LYS A 162 0.72 -12.65 16.26
CA LYS A 162 0.04 -13.68 17.06
C LYS A 162 -1.07 -13.12 17.96
N ASN A 163 -0.92 -11.90 18.45
CA ASN A 163 -1.92 -11.21 19.28
C ASN A 163 -2.99 -10.49 18.46
N LEU A 164 -2.82 -10.40 17.13
CA LEU A 164 -3.81 -9.87 16.20
C LEU A 164 -4.48 -11.03 15.45
N MET A 165 -4.36 -11.12 14.12
CA MET A 165 -5.05 -12.18 13.37
C MET A 165 -4.47 -13.57 13.62
N GLY A 166 -3.21 -13.68 14.04
CA GLY A 166 -2.55 -14.97 14.28
C GLY A 166 -3.33 -15.88 15.23
N GLN A 167 -3.95 -15.31 16.28
CA GLN A 167 -4.78 -16.08 17.23
C GLN A 167 -5.97 -16.78 16.55
N TYR A 168 -6.59 -16.14 15.54
CA TYR A 168 -7.73 -16.73 14.84
C TYR A 168 -7.29 -17.73 13.77
N MET A 169 -6.13 -17.47 13.16
CA MET A 169 -5.50 -18.34 12.15
C MET A 169 -5.04 -19.67 12.74
N GLU A 170 -4.45 -19.64 13.94
CA GLU A 170 -4.03 -20.84 14.65
C GLU A 170 -5.22 -21.70 15.12
N ASN A 171 -6.34 -21.05 15.46
CA ASN A 171 -7.59 -21.71 15.86
C ASN A 171 -8.46 -22.18 14.67
N GLY A 172 -8.01 -21.99 13.42
CA GLY A 172 -8.71 -22.49 12.23
C GLY A 172 -10.04 -21.78 11.93
N ILE A 173 -10.21 -20.54 12.38
CA ILE A 173 -11.39 -19.71 12.10
C ILE A 173 -11.45 -19.32 10.61
N PHE A 174 -10.29 -19.07 10.01
CA PHE A 174 -10.14 -18.64 8.64
C PHE A 174 -9.57 -19.76 7.76
N GLU A 175 -10.08 -19.86 6.54
CA GLU A 175 -9.58 -20.76 5.49
C GLU A 175 -9.84 -20.10 4.14
N THR A 176 -8.77 -19.78 3.41
CA THR A 176 -8.79 -19.07 2.12
C THR A 176 -7.66 -19.57 1.25
N HIS A 177 -7.96 -19.89 -0.01
CA HIS A 177 -6.94 -20.32 -0.96
C HIS A 177 -7.39 -20.05 -2.39
N LEU A 178 -6.41 -19.90 -3.27
CA LEU A 178 -6.59 -19.81 -4.71
C LEU A 178 -6.02 -21.09 -5.33
N GLU A 179 -6.85 -21.87 -5.99
CA GLU A 179 -6.44 -23.12 -6.65
C GLU A 179 -5.52 -22.81 -7.86
N ASN A 180 -5.88 -21.78 -8.63
CA ASN A 180 -5.10 -21.29 -9.76
C ASN A 180 -4.55 -19.90 -9.46
N MET A 181 -3.35 -19.63 -9.96
CA MET A 181 -2.65 -18.37 -9.77
C MET A 181 -1.92 -17.99 -11.05
N ASN A 182 -1.70 -16.69 -11.23
CA ASN A 182 -0.90 -16.15 -12.31
C ASN A 182 0.50 -16.80 -12.38
N LYS A 183 0.97 -17.07 -13.60
CA LYS A 183 2.29 -17.68 -13.87
C LYS A 183 3.46 -16.86 -13.31
N ASP A 184 3.31 -15.55 -13.18
CA ASP A 184 4.35 -14.67 -12.63
C ASP A 184 4.57 -14.93 -11.12
N PHE A 185 3.57 -15.51 -10.46
CA PHE A 185 3.55 -15.77 -9.01
C PHE A 185 3.43 -17.25 -8.64
N CYS A 186 3.42 -18.13 -9.64
CA CYS A 186 3.38 -19.59 -9.49
C CYS A 186 4.29 -20.22 -10.56
N ASN A 187 5.59 -20.27 -10.27
CA ASN A 187 6.64 -20.80 -11.13
C ASN A 187 7.78 -21.43 -10.31
N GLU A 188 8.90 -21.79 -10.94
CA GLU A 188 10.02 -22.51 -10.30
C GLU A 188 10.74 -21.69 -9.22
N THR A 189 10.65 -20.36 -9.25
CA THR A 189 11.37 -19.47 -8.33
C THR A 189 10.48 -18.85 -7.26
N ILE A 190 9.17 -18.77 -7.50
CA ILE A 190 8.20 -18.20 -6.58
C ILE A 190 6.85 -18.93 -6.65
N ASP A 191 6.28 -19.24 -5.49
CA ASP A 191 4.91 -19.69 -5.35
C ASP A 191 4.24 -18.94 -4.21
N LEU A 192 3.28 -18.08 -4.54
CA LEU A 192 2.53 -17.30 -3.56
C LEU A 192 1.30 -18.03 -3.01
N ARG A 193 0.99 -19.24 -3.47
CA ARG A 193 -0.11 -20.03 -2.90
C ARG A 193 0.25 -20.49 -1.50
N ASP A 194 -0.63 -20.19 -0.54
CA ASP A 194 -0.44 -20.61 0.83
C ASP A 194 -0.65 -22.13 0.98
N PRO A 195 0.39 -22.91 1.35
CA PRO A 195 0.27 -24.35 1.51
C PRO A 195 -0.66 -24.76 2.67
N LYS A 196 -0.96 -23.85 3.62
CA LYS A 196 -1.91 -24.09 4.72
C LYS A 196 -3.31 -23.57 4.45
N LYS A 197 -3.57 -22.97 3.28
CA LYS A 197 -4.89 -22.46 2.86
C LYS A 197 -5.53 -21.49 3.86
N ARG A 198 -4.74 -20.59 4.46
CA ARG A 198 -5.18 -19.56 5.43
C ARG A 198 -5.27 -18.17 4.81
N TYR A 199 -4.39 -17.88 3.85
CA TYR A 199 -4.28 -16.58 3.22
C TYR A 199 -4.34 -16.71 1.70
N ALA A 200 -5.13 -15.87 1.04
CA ALA A 200 -5.00 -15.62 -0.39
C ALA A 200 -4.24 -14.31 -0.60
N ILE A 201 -3.28 -14.31 -1.53
CA ILE A 201 -2.64 -13.07 -2.01
C ILE A 201 -3.36 -12.69 -3.30
N MET A 202 -4.01 -11.53 -3.33
CA MET A 202 -4.85 -11.08 -4.46
C MET A 202 -4.06 -10.24 -5.49
N GLY A 203 -2.95 -9.67 -5.04
CA GLY A 203 -1.99 -8.96 -5.86
C GLY A 203 -0.85 -8.44 -5.00
N VAL A 204 0.08 -7.77 -5.63
CA VAL A 204 1.35 -7.40 -4.99
C VAL A 204 1.75 -5.97 -5.30
N VAL A 205 2.45 -5.37 -4.34
CA VAL A 205 3.06 -4.05 -4.45
C VAL A 205 4.58 -4.24 -4.52
N PRO A 206 5.19 -4.13 -5.71
CA PRO A 206 6.63 -4.35 -5.86
C PRO A 206 7.41 -3.11 -5.40
N ALA A 207 8.42 -3.29 -4.55
CA ALA A 207 9.39 -2.28 -4.18
C ALA A 207 10.63 -2.36 -5.09
N ILE A 208 11.02 -1.22 -5.64
CA ILE A 208 12.19 -1.09 -6.53
C ILE A 208 13.08 0.06 -6.07
N PHE A 209 14.23 0.21 -6.74
CA PHE A 209 15.10 1.36 -6.53
C PHE A 209 14.73 2.50 -7.47
N LEU A 210 14.67 3.70 -6.92
CA LEU A 210 14.69 4.95 -7.67
C LEU A 210 16.05 5.62 -7.47
N ILE A 211 16.85 5.62 -8.52
CA ILE A 211 18.20 6.16 -8.54
C ILE A 211 18.16 7.63 -8.94
N ASN A 212 18.73 8.49 -8.12
CA ASN A 212 19.01 9.89 -8.49
C ASN A 212 20.46 10.00 -8.96
N LYS A 213 20.67 10.03 -10.27
CA LYS A 213 22.00 10.07 -10.91
C LYS A 213 22.84 11.25 -10.45
N THR A 214 22.21 12.41 -10.23
CA THR A 214 22.90 13.62 -9.77
C THR A 214 23.45 13.45 -8.35
N SER A 215 22.68 12.85 -7.44
CA SER A 215 23.14 12.55 -6.07
C SER A 215 24.03 11.31 -5.99
N LEU A 216 23.85 10.36 -6.90
CA LEU A 216 24.69 9.16 -6.98
C LEU A 216 26.13 9.53 -7.35
N GLY A 217 26.31 10.46 -8.28
CA GLY A 217 27.62 10.89 -8.78
C GLY A 217 28.32 9.75 -9.53
N ASP A 218 29.60 9.51 -9.21
CA ASP A 218 30.41 8.45 -9.83
C ASP A 218 30.22 7.07 -9.18
N ARG A 219 29.39 6.96 -8.13
CA ARG A 219 29.11 5.67 -7.47
C ARG A 219 28.34 4.75 -8.42
N LYS A 220 28.55 3.44 -8.26
CA LYS A 220 27.78 2.45 -9.01
C LYS A 220 26.35 2.44 -8.47
N ALA A 221 25.35 2.40 -9.36
CA ALA A 221 23.97 2.20 -8.93
C ALA A 221 23.80 0.79 -8.31
N PRO A 222 23.05 0.65 -7.20
CA PRO A 222 22.79 -0.66 -6.62
C PRO A 222 21.95 -1.49 -7.58
N GLU A 223 22.32 -2.76 -7.75
CA GLU A 223 21.61 -3.70 -8.61
C GLU A 223 20.91 -4.80 -7.80
N THR A 224 21.24 -4.92 -6.51
CA THR A 224 20.67 -5.87 -5.56
C THR A 224 20.39 -5.22 -4.21
N TRP A 225 19.58 -5.86 -3.37
CA TRP A 225 19.34 -5.40 -2.00
C TRP A 225 20.60 -5.41 -1.12
N ALA A 226 21.55 -6.31 -1.38
CA ALA A 226 22.82 -6.36 -0.68
C ALA A 226 23.69 -5.13 -0.99
N ASP A 227 23.65 -4.61 -2.22
CA ASP A 227 24.45 -3.44 -2.61
C ASP A 227 24.09 -2.21 -1.77
N LEU A 228 22.81 -2.02 -1.42
CA LEU A 228 22.36 -0.93 -0.55
C LEU A 228 22.95 -0.95 0.86
N LEU A 229 23.44 -2.11 1.30
CA LEU A 229 24.01 -2.29 2.64
C LEU A 229 25.51 -1.99 2.68
N ASN A 230 26.13 -1.68 1.54
CA ASN A 230 27.55 -1.29 1.48
C ASN A 230 27.78 0.10 2.08
N ASP A 231 28.99 0.32 2.59
CA ASP A 231 29.41 1.59 3.21
C ASP A 231 29.30 2.79 2.23
N GLU A 232 29.36 2.55 0.92
CA GLU A 232 29.23 3.60 -0.11
C GLU A 232 27.85 4.28 -0.14
N PHE A 233 26.84 3.65 0.47
CA PHE A 233 25.46 4.16 0.57
C PHE A 233 25.10 4.67 1.97
N GLU A 234 26.07 4.80 2.88
CA GLU A 234 25.87 5.49 4.15
C GLU A 234 25.23 6.87 3.93
N ASP A 235 24.23 7.21 4.74
CA ASP A 235 23.47 8.47 4.67
C ASP A 235 23.04 8.84 3.23
N SER A 236 22.60 7.86 2.43
CA SER A 236 22.30 8.06 1.01
C SER A 236 20.94 7.54 0.56
N VAL A 237 20.21 6.81 1.41
CA VAL A 237 18.98 6.10 1.04
C VAL A 237 17.74 6.73 1.66
N ALA A 238 16.70 6.94 0.85
CA ALA A 238 15.38 7.32 1.32
C ALA A 238 14.47 6.11 1.50
N LEU A 239 13.79 6.02 2.65
CA LEU A 239 12.86 4.94 2.98
C LEU A 239 11.43 5.48 3.16
N PRO A 240 10.39 4.75 2.72
CA PRO A 240 9.01 5.13 2.95
C PRO A 240 8.52 4.60 4.30
N MET A 241 9.09 5.08 5.41
CA MET A 241 8.80 4.52 6.76
C MET A 241 7.35 4.72 7.21
N ALA A 242 6.62 5.69 6.62
CA ALA A 242 5.20 5.88 6.90
C ALA A 242 4.29 4.94 6.07
N ASP A 243 4.84 4.24 5.10
CA ASP A 243 4.18 3.14 4.38
C ASP A 243 4.57 1.83 5.08
N LEU A 244 3.85 1.53 6.16
CA LEU A 244 4.17 0.41 7.04
C LEU A 244 4.17 -0.92 6.30
N ASP A 245 3.30 -1.10 5.31
CA ASP A 245 3.22 -2.34 4.53
C ASP A 245 4.51 -2.60 3.76
N LEU A 246 5.06 -1.58 3.13
CA LEU A 246 6.31 -1.67 2.38
C LEU A 246 7.52 -1.75 3.30
N PHE A 247 7.56 -0.94 4.35
CA PHE A 247 8.66 -0.92 5.30
C PHE A 247 8.79 -2.24 6.06
N ASN A 248 7.67 -2.83 6.48
CA ASN A 248 7.64 -4.14 7.13
C ASN A 248 8.11 -5.26 6.19
N ALA A 249 7.72 -5.21 4.91
CA ALA A 249 8.20 -6.15 3.90
C ALA A 249 9.72 -6.05 3.71
N LEU A 250 10.27 -4.83 3.72
CA LEU A 250 11.71 -4.57 3.64
C LEU A 250 12.46 -5.17 4.83
N LEU A 251 12.05 -4.83 6.05
CA LEU A 251 12.70 -5.32 7.27
C LEU A 251 12.67 -6.85 7.34
N ALA A 252 11.52 -7.46 7.09
CA ALA A 252 11.37 -8.91 7.20
C ALA A 252 12.24 -9.68 6.19
N ASN A 253 12.35 -9.19 4.95
CA ASN A 253 13.18 -9.81 3.92
C ASN A 253 14.68 -9.58 4.16
N LEU A 254 15.10 -8.36 4.53
CA LEU A 254 16.52 -8.11 4.83
C LEU A 254 16.97 -8.89 6.07
N TYR A 255 16.13 -8.98 7.09
CA TYR A 255 16.44 -9.78 8.27
C TYR A 255 16.59 -11.27 7.93
N LYS A 256 15.71 -11.81 7.07
CA LYS A 256 15.82 -13.20 6.60
C LYS A 256 17.17 -13.48 5.92
N ASP A 257 17.63 -12.56 5.09
CA ASP A 257 18.82 -12.76 4.26
C ASP A 257 20.13 -12.38 4.96
N PHE A 258 20.09 -11.37 5.85
CA PHE A 258 21.29 -10.73 6.43
C PHE A 258 21.26 -10.64 7.96
N GLY A 259 20.19 -11.10 8.61
CA GLY A 259 20.01 -11.00 10.05
C GLY A 259 19.96 -9.54 10.54
N MET A 260 20.20 -9.36 11.85
CA MET A 260 20.19 -8.02 12.46
C MET A 260 21.33 -7.14 11.95
N ASP A 261 22.45 -7.71 11.52
CA ASP A 261 23.55 -6.98 10.86
C ASP A 261 23.06 -6.24 9.60
N GLY A 262 22.18 -6.86 8.81
CA GLY A 262 21.54 -6.20 7.67
C GLY A 262 20.66 -5.02 8.07
N ILE A 263 19.96 -5.11 9.20
CA ILE A 263 19.11 -4.03 9.73
C ILE A 263 19.97 -2.84 10.20
N HIS A 264 21.05 -3.10 10.92
CA HIS A 264 22.02 -2.07 11.31
C HIS A 264 22.65 -1.37 10.10
N LYS A 265 23.00 -2.14 9.06
CA LYS A 265 23.51 -1.57 7.80
C LYS A 265 22.46 -0.75 7.06
N LEU A 266 21.20 -1.19 7.04
CA LEU A 266 20.11 -0.41 6.48
C LEU A 266 19.92 0.92 7.23
N ALA A 267 19.99 0.89 8.57
CA ALA A 267 19.90 2.08 9.41
C ALA A 267 21.04 3.07 9.15
N ARG A 268 22.26 2.58 8.89
CA ARG A 268 23.39 3.41 8.47
C ARG A 268 23.19 4.01 7.07
N SER A 269 22.62 3.25 6.13
CA SER A 269 22.35 3.74 4.78
C SER A 269 21.23 4.79 4.75
N TYR A 270 20.36 4.81 5.76
CA TYR A 270 19.22 5.72 5.86
C TYR A 270 19.65 7.18 5.99
N LYS A 271 19.13 8.01 5.09
CA LYS A 271 19.27 9.48 5.11
C LYS A 271 18.03 10.16 5.66
N LYS A 272 16.86 9.76 5.16
CA LYS A 272 15.57 10.36 5.56
C LYS A 272 14.38 9.53 5.12
N SER A 273 13.28 9.72 5.84
CA SER A 273 11.97 9.21 5.46
C SER A 273 11.32 10.17 4.46
N LEU A 274 10.75 9.63 3.38
CA LEU A 274 9.98 10.38 2.40
C LEU A 274 8.73 9.59 2.00
N HIS A 275 7.66 10.29 1.63
CA HIS A 275 6.55 9.63 0.94
C HIS A 275 6.96 9.29 -0.51
N PRO A 276 6.56 8.15 -1.10
CA PRO A 276 6.94 7.81 -2.48
C PRO A 276 6.64 8.90 -3.53
N ALA A 277 5.50 9.59 -3.39
CA ALA A 277 5.14 10.72 -4.25
C ALA A 277 6.12 11.91 -4.16
N GLN A 278 6.81 12.08 -3.02
CA GLN A 278 7.86 13.08 -2.84
C GLN A 278 9.17 12.61 -3.49
N MET A 279 9.50 11.32 -3.35
CA MET A 279 10.73 10.73 -3.92
C MET A 279 10.81 10.91 -5.43
N VAL A 280 9.70 10.68 -6.15
CA VAL A 280 9.63 10.85 -7.62
C VAL A 280 9.57 12.31 -8.08
N LYS A 281 9.28 13.24 -7.16
CA LYS A 281 9.29 14.70 -7.41
C LYS A 281 10.59 15.36 -6.96
N ALA A 282 11.46 14.65 -6.25
CA ALA A 282 12.75 15.13 -5.77
C ALA A 282 13.77 15.24 -6.92
N ARG A 283 13.45 16.08 -7.92
CA ARG A 283 14.36 16.51 -9.01
C ARG A 283 15.45 17.45 -8.52
N THR A 284 15.48 17.76 -7.23
CA THR A 284 16.38 18.75 -6.66
C THR A 284 17.82 18.31 -6.91
N ARG A 285 18.48 19.04 -7.82
CA ARG A 285 19.92 19.03 -8.12
C ARG A 285 20.78 19.51 -6.93
N THR A 286 20.33 19.23 -5.72
CA THR A 286 21.02 19.57 -4.49
C THR A 286 21.71 18.31 -4.01
N PRO A 287 23.03 18.36 -3.70
CA PRO A 287 23.78 17.21 -3.18
C PRO A 287 23.17 16.54 -1.94
N GLU A 288 22.27 17.23 -1.22
CA GLU A 288 21.55 16.70 -0.05
C GLU A 288 20.40 15.75 -0.39
N ALA A 289 20.00 15.62 -1.66
CA ALA A 289 18.97 14.66 -2.04
C ALA A 289 19.52 13.21 -1.93
N PRO A 290 18.71 12.24 -1.48
CA PRO A 290 19.12 10.84 -1.42
C PRO A 290 19.53 10.34 -2.81
N ALA A 291 20.59 9.54 -2.87
CA ALA A 291 21.05 8.93 -4.11
C ALA A 291 20.17 7.76 -4.55
N VAL A 292 19.58 7.06 -3.58
CA VAL A 292 18.65 5.96 -3.82
C VAL A 292 17.40 6.17 -2.98
N SER A 293 16.24 5.87 -3.54
CA SER A 293 14.98 5.81 -2.79
C SER A 293 14.32 4.46 -3.04
N ILE A 294 13.78 3.82 -2.01
CA ILE A 294 12.95 2.62 -2.17
C ILE A 294 11.51 3.08 -2.39
N ILE A 295 10.92 2.72 -3.52
CA ILE A 295 9.55 3.11 -3.88
C ILE A 295 8.71 1.92 -4.33
N PRO A 296 7.38 1.94 -4.14
CA PRO A 296 6.49 1.12 -4.94
C PRO A 296 6.67 1.39 -6.43
N TYR A 297 6.72 0.35 -7.25
CA TYR A 297 6.90 0.42 -8.70
C TYR A 297 5.87 1.33 -9.39
N PHE A 298 4.64 1.36 -8.89
CA PHE A 298 3.59 2.26 -9.38
C PHE A 298 4.05 3.73 -9.48
N PHE A 299 4.82 4.23 -8.50
CA PHE A 299 5.28 5.62 -8.51
C PHE A 299 6.31 5.91 -9.61
N SER A 300 6.98 4.88 -10.16
CA SER A 300 7.94 5.07 -11.25
C SER A 300 7.29 5.67 -12.50
N GLN A 301 5.98 5.54 -12.68
CA GLN A 301 5.26 6.16 -13.80
C GLN A 301 5.24 7.69 -13.75
N MET A 302 5.50 8.28 -12.58
CA MET A 302 5.52 9.72 -12.38
C MET A 302 6.88 10.35 -12.72
N ILE A 303 7.87 9.54 -13.11
CA ILE A 303 9.17 10.06 -13.54
C ILE A 303 9.10 10.45 -15.02
N ASP A 304 9.56 11.66 -15.32
CA ASP A 304 9.73 12.06 -16.72
C ASP A 304 11.02 11.40 -17.24
N GLY A 305 10.93 10.63 -18.33
CA GLY A 305 12.06 9.89 -18.92
C GLY A 305 13.24 10.73 -19.45
N THR A 306 13.23 12.04 -19.20
CA THR A 306 14.30 12.99 -19.55
C THR A 306 15.06 13.52 -18.33
N GLY A 307 14.75 13.03 -17.13
CA GLY A 307 15.33 13.50 -15.85
C GLY A 307 16.50 12.66 -15.33
N ASP A 308 17.05 13.13 -14.21
CA ASP A 308 18.15 12.46 -13.48
C ASP A 308 17.68 11.25 -12.65
N LEU A 309 16.40 10.88 -12.75
CA LEU A 309 15.80 9.78 -12.00
C LEU A 309 15.67 8.54 -12.87
N GLU A 310 16.10 7.39 -12.37
CA GLU A 310 15.99 6.10 -13.04
C GLU A 310 15.38 5.06 -12.11
N ALA A 311 14.35 4.36 -12.60
CA ALA A 311 13.77 3.22 -11.89
C ALA A 311 14.55 1.96 -12.23
N VAL A 312 15.09 1.28 -11.22
CA VAL A 312 15.88 0.05 -11.35
C VAL A 312 15.16 -1.08 -10.64
N TRP A 313 14.81 -2.12 -11.40
CA TRP A 313 14.31 -3.37 -10.85
C TRP A 313 15.49 -4.20 -10.30
N PRO A 314 15.52 -4.56 -9.01
CA PRO A 314 16.65 -5.29 -8.43
C PRO A 314 16.80 -6.68 -9.09
N LYS A 315 18.04 -7.07 -9.40
CA LYS A 315 18.37 -8.36 -10.04
C LYS A 315 18.02 -9.56 -9.16
N ASP A 316 18.09 -9.39 -7.85
CA ASP A 316 17.68 -10.41 -6.87
C ASP A 316 16.19 -10.29 -6.48
N GLY A 317 15.40 -9.54 -7.26
CA GLY A 317 13.95 -9.43 -7.16
C GLY A 317 13.48 -8.12 -6.55
N ALA A 318 12.43 -7.53 -7.13
CA ALA A 318 11.69 -6.46 -6.45
C ALA A 318 11.05 -7.01 -5.17
N LEU A 319 11.19 -6.28 -4.07
CA LEU A 319 10.61 -6.72 -2.80
C LEU A 319 9.09 -6.72 -2.90
N LEU A 320 8.49 -7.83 -2.52
CA LEU A 320 7.07 -8.05 -2.69
C LEU A 320 6.34 -7.73 -1.39
N SER A 321 5.52 -6.68 -1.39
CA SER A 321 4.51 -6.46 -0.35
C SER A 321 3.15 -7.00 -0.82
N PRO A 322 2.62 -8.05 -0.17
CA PRO A 322 1.39 -8.72 -0.61
C PRO A 322 0.12 -7.98 -0.15
N ILE A 323 -0.93 -8.07 -0.97
CA ILE A 323 -2.30 -7.71 -0.58
C ILE A 323 -3.05 -9.00 -0.26
N PHE A 324 -3.29 -9.24 1.02
CA PHE A 324 -3.95 -10.43 1.51
C PHE A 324 -5.46 -10.29 1.53
N MET A 325 -6.12 -11.42 1.33
CA MET A 325 -7.51 -11.67 1.65
C MET A 325 -7.61 -12.90 2.53
N ILE A 326 -8.44 -12.80 3.56
CA ILE A 326 -8.80 -13.92 4.42
C ILE A 326 -10.33 -14.02 4.55
N THR A 327 -10.83 -15.23 4.75
CA THR A 327 -12.26 -15.56 4.74
C THR A 327 -12.60 -16.54 5.85
N LYS A 328 -13.70 -16.30 6.57
CA LYS A 328 -14.15 -17.22 7.61
C LYS A 328 -14.60 -18.54 7.01
N LYS A 329 -14.09 -19.63 7.58
CA LYS A 329 -14.42 -20.99 7.16
C LYS A 329 -15.91 -21.32 7.33
N SER A 330 -16.54 -20.80 8.39
CA SER A 330 -17.96 -21.07 8.70
C SER A 330 -18.95 -20.48 7.69
N LYS A 331 -18.52 -19.56 6.81
CA LYS A 331 -19.37 -18.90 5.80
C LYS A 331 -18.90 -19.16 4.36
N ALA A 332 -18.09 -20.20 4.13
CA ALA A 332 -17.48 -20.49 2.83
C ALA A 332 -18.49 -20.49 1.66
N ASP A 333 -19.67 -21.10 1.85
CA ASP A 333 -20.70 -21.17 0.80
C ASP A 333 -21.23 -19.78 0.40
N LYS A 334 -21.44 -18.88 1.37
CA LYS A 334 -21.89 -17.50 1.13
C LYS A 334 -20.77 -16.59 0.60
N ILE A 335 -19.51 -16.93 0.91
CA ILE A 335 -18.32 -16.16 0.50
C ILE A 335 -17.87 -16.52 -0.91
N LYS A 336 -18.06 -17.77 -1.35
CA LYS A 336 -17.60 -18.25 -2.65
C LYS A 336 -17.98 -17.32 -3.82
N PRO A 337 -19.21 -16.79 -3.93
CA PRO A 337 -19.55 -15.83 -5.00
C PRO A 337 -18.69 -14.56 -5.00
N PHE A 338 -18.27 -14.07 -3.82
CA PHE A 338 -17.37 -12.92 -3.72
C PHE A 338 -15.95 -13.29 -4.16
N MET A 339 -15.46 -14.48 -3.81
CA MET A 339 -14.18 -14.99 -4.30
C MET A 339 -14.17 -15.12 -5.83
N ASP A 340 -15.27 -15.62 -6.41
CA ASP A 340 -15.43 -15.75 -7.86
C ASP A 340 -15.42 -14.37 -8.55
N LEU A 341 -16.08 -13.35 -7.96
CA LEU A 341 -15.98 -11.95 -8.42
C LEU A 341 -14.54 -11.45 -8.38
N PHE A 342 -13.86 -11.60 -7.25
CA PHE A 342 -12.51 -11.04 -7.07
C PHE A 342 -11.48 -11.72 -7.97
N MET A 343 -11.71 -12.99 -8.32
CA MET A 343 -10.94 -13.76 -9.29
C MET A 343 -11.47 -13.63 -10.73
N SER A 344 -12.45 -12.76 -10.99
CA SER A 344 -12.88 -12.45 -12.35
C SER A 344 -11.79 -11.70 -13.12
N ASN A 345 -11.79 -11.85 -14.45
CA ASN A 345 -10.84 -11.15 -15.30
C ASN A 345 -10.97 -9.62 -15.19
N GLU A 346 -12.19 -9.11 -15.01
CA GLU A 346 -12.48 -7.69 -14.85
C GLU A 346 -11.80 -7.12 -13.60
N ILE A 347 -12.06 -7.72 -12.44
CA ILE A 347 -11.43 -7.30 -11.18
C ILE A 347 -9.91 -7.49 -11.23
N GLY A 348 -9.43 -8.62 -11.77
CA GLY A 348 -8.00 -8.84 -11.94
C GLY A 348 -7.32 -7.78 -12.83
N THR A 349 -8.00 -7.32 -13.88
CA THR A 349 -7.48 -6.26 -14.77
C THR A 349 -7.44 -4.90 -14.07
N ILE A 350 -8.49 -4.56 -13.31
CA ILE A 350 -8.51 -3.36 -12.45
C ILE A 350 -7.37 -3.43 -11.44
N PHE A 351 -7.20 -4.58 -10.78
CA PHE A 351 -6.19 -4.80 -9.77
C PHE A 351 -4.77 -4.66 -10.34
N SER A 352 -4.52 -5.18 -11.54
CA SER A 352 -3.23 -5.07 -12.24
C SER A 352 -2.78 -3.61 -12.43
N ALA A 353 -3.73 -2.68 -12.51
CA ALA A 353 -3.46 -1.27 -12.80
C ALA A 353 -2.53 -1.10 -14.01
N ASN A 354 -2.78 -1.89 -15.06
CA ASN A 354 -1.94 -1.96 -16.26
C ASN A 354 -0.48 -2.37 -15.97
N GLY A 355 -0.29 -3.41 -15.15
CA GLY A 355 1.01 -3.98 -14.78
C GLY A 355 1.76 -3.28 -13.65
N LYS A 356 1.10 -2.38 -12.92
CA LYS A 356 1.72 -1.54 -11.88
C LYS A 356 1.41 -2.00 -10.46
N PHE A 357 0.34 -2.76 -10.32
CA PHE A 357 -0.01 -3.53 -9.14
C PHE A 357 -0.24 -4.98 -9.57
N PRO A 358 0.82 -5.75 -9.87
CA PRO A 358 0.66 -7.06 -10.49
C PRO A 358 -0.35 -7.95 -9.74
N SER A 359 -1.30 -8.51 -10.49
CA SER A 359 -2.39 -9.34 -9.99
C SER A 359 -1.98 -10.80 -9.94
N THR A 360 -2.47 -11.52 -8.94
CA THR A 360 -2.33 -12.99 -8.86
C THR A 360 -3.42 -13.73 -9.64
N ASN A 361 -4.34 -13.01 -10.29
CA ASN A 361 -5.38 -13.61 -11.11
C ASN A 361 -4.76 -14.38 -12.30
N PRO A 362 -5.12 -15.66 -12.52
CA PRO A 362 -4.54 -16.51 -13.56
C PRO A 362 -4.81 -16.03 -14.99
N ASN A 363 -5.82 -15.17 -15.21
CA ASN A 363 -6.23 -14.73 -16.55
C ASN A 363 -5.65 -13.36 -16.96
N VAL A 364 -4.92 -12.70 -16.06
CA VAL A 364 -4.41 -11.34 -16.27
C VAL A 364 -2.97 -11.38 -16.79
N ASP A 365 -2.66 -10.54 -17.77
CA ASP A 365 -1.26 -10.26 -18.14
C ASP A 365 -0.78 -9.07 -17.31
N ASN A 366 0.27 -9.27 -16.50
CA ASN A 366 0.87 -8.19 -15.72
C ASN A 366 1.84 -7.33 -16.53
N HIS A 367 2.11 -7.67 -17.79
CA HIS A 367 3.02 -6.94 -18.67
C HIS A 367 4.42 -6.75 -18.06
N LEU A 368 4.89 -7.76 -17.32
CA LEU A 368 6.23 -7.81 -16.76
C LEU A 368 7.23 -8.29 -17.82
N GLU A 369 8.39 -7.66 -17.87
CA GLU A 369 9.52 -8.13 -18.66
C GLU A 369 10.15 -9.38 -18.03
N GLU A 370 10.84 -10.19 -18.84
CA GLU A 370 11.42 -11.47 -18.41
C GLU A 370 12.39 -11.34 -17.22
N HIS A 371 13.06 -10.20 -17.10
CA HIS A 371 14.00 -9.93 -16.01
C HIS A 371 13.33 -9.43 -14.72
N GLN A 372 12.03 -9.09 -14.74
CA GLN A 372 11.30 -8.54 -13.60
C GLN A 372 10.82 -9.65 -12.65
N ASN A 373 11.74 -10.14 -11.83
CA ASN A 373 11.50 -11.16 -10.79
C ASN A 373 11.12 -10.54 -9.43
N PHE A 374 10.67 -11.36 -8.48
CA PHE A 374 10.23 -10.90 -7.16
C PHE A 374 11.02 -11.54 -6.03
N LYS A 375 11.23 -10.77 -4.97
CA LYS A 375 11.81 -11.21 -3.71
C LYS A 375 10.71 -11.39 -2.68
N TRP A 376 10.40 -12.65 -2.40
CA TRP A 376 9.37 -13.07 -1.44
C TRP A 376 10.00 -13.73 -0.23
N ILE A 377 9.48 -13.39 0.96
CA ILE A 377 10.00 -13.95 2.22
C ILE A 377 9.74 -15.45 2.33
N GLY A 378 8.69 -15.96 1.69
CA GLY A 378 8.40 -17.39 1.55
C GLY A 378 7.54 -17.95 2.69
N TRP A 379 6.56 -18.78 2.33
CA TRP A 379 5.65 -19.43 3.29
C TRP A 379 6.36 -20.28 4.34
N ASN A 380 7.43 -20.99 3.96
CA ASN A 380 8.22 -21.78 4.90
C ASN A 380 8.81 -20.91 6.01
N TYR A 381 9.31 -19.72 5.67
CA TYR A 381 9.87 -18.79 6.65
C TYR A 381 8.76 -18.21 7.53
N ILE A 382 7.66 -17.75 6.90
CA ILE A 382 6.47 -17.22 7.60
C ILE A 382 5.94 -18.22 8.64
N TYR A 383 5.87 -19.52 8.30
CA TYR A 383 5.32 -20.53 9.21
C TYR A 383 6.29 -21.09 10.23
N SER A 384 7.59 -20.88 10.07
CA SER A 384 8.60 -21.33 11.02
C SER A 384 9.05 -20.25 12.00
N HIS A 385 8.63 -18.99 11.79
CA HIS A 385 9.06 -17.84 12.56
C HIS A 385 7.88 -16.98 13.03
N ASP A 386 8.12 -16.19 14.08
CA ASP A 386 7.18 -15.18 14.54
C ASP A 386 7.44 -13.87 13.77
N ILE A 387 6.82 -13.74 12.60
CA ILE A 387 7.07 -12.61 11.69
C ILE A 387 6.68 -11.28 12.33
N GLY A 388 5.56 -11.23 13.05
CA GLY A 388 5.17 -10.01 13.78
C GLY A 388 6.23 -9.59 14.80
N LYS A 389 6.78 -10.54 15.56
CA LYS A 389 7.88 -10.25 16.49
C LYS A 389 9.15 -9.79 15.78
N ILE A 390 9.55 -10.47 14.70
CA ILE A 390 10.74 -10.11 13.93
C ILE A 390 10.64 -8.68 13.41
N ILE A 391 9.51 -8.31 12.82
CA ILE A 391 9.30 -6.95 12.28
C ILE A 391 9.46 -5.90 13.38
N ARG A 392 8.81 -6.08 14.54
CA ARG A 392 8.92 -5.15 15.67
C ARG A 392 10.36 -5.02 16.18
N GLU A 393 11.06 -6.14 16.37
CA GLU A 393 12.45 -6.11 16.82
C GLU A 393 13.37 -5.41 15.80
N CYS A 394 13.15 -5.64 14.50
CA CYS A 394 13.91 -4.96 13.44
C CYS A 394 13.60 -3.46 13.40
N GLU A 395 12.33 -3.07 13.53
CA GLU A 395 11.91 -1.68 13.55
C GLU A 395 12.49 -0.93 14.75
N ASP A 396 12.43 -1.53 15.95
CA ASP A 396 12.99 -0.97 17.17
C ASP A 396 14.51 -0.75 17.04
N GLU A 397 15.26 -1.75 16.59
CA GLU A 397 16.71 -1.65 16.40
C GLU A 397 17.08 -0.64 15.29
N PHE A 398 16.36 -0.67 14.17
CA PHE A 398 16.54 0.32 13.09
C PHE A 398 16.35 1.75 13.61
N ASN A 399 15.25 2.00 14.32
CA ASN A 399 14.93 3.33 14.87
C ASN A 399 15.96 3.76 15.93
N ASN A 400 16.40 2.85 16.79
CA ASN A 400 17.44 3.12 17.78
C ASN A 400 18.74 3.57 17.13
N ASP A 401 19.17 2.92 16.05
CA ASP A 401 20.41 3.27 15.36
C ASP A 401 20.31 4.58 14.58
N VAL A 402 19.18 4.83 13.91
CA VAL A 402 18.91 6.13 13.29
C VAL A 402 18.96 7.25 14.33
N GLN A 403 18.36 7.06 15.50
CA GLN A 403 18.41 8.05 16.58
C GLN A 403 19.83 8.28 17.12
N LYS A 404 20.63 7.22 17.30
CA LYS A 404 22.04 7.35 17.72
C LYS A 404 22.85 8.13 16.69
N SER A 405 22.65 7.90 15.40
CA SER A 405 23.35 8.60 14.33
C SER A 405 22.98 10.08 14.26
N LEU A 406 21.73 10.45 14.56
CA LEU A 406 21.28 11.85 14.57
C LEU A 406 21.76 12.64 15.80
N ALA A 407 22.19 11.94 16.86
CA ALA A 407 22.69 12.54 18.10
C ALA A 407 24.21 12.77 18.12
N GLN A 408 24.93 12.23 17.13
CA GLN A 408 26.37 12.46 16.89
C GLN A 408 26.56 13.62 15.92
#